data_AF-A0A8J7I6M8-F1
#
_entry.id   AF-A0A8J7I6M8-F1
#
_cell.length_a   1.000
_cell.length_b   1.000
_cell.length_c   1.000
_cell.angle_alpha   90.00
_cell.angle_beta   90.00
_cell.angle_gamma   90.00
#
_symmetry.space_group_name_H-M   'P 1'
#
loop_
_entity.id
_entity.type
_entity.pdbx_description
1 polymer ?
#
loop_
_entity_poly.entity_id
_entity_poly.type
_entity_poly.pdbx_seq_one_letter_code
_entity_poly.pdbx_strand_id
1 'polypeptide(L)' 'MPEDIKKSYVQRYIRQAQSTNDEALKNNALYRAGTHMEVIPCSGNDNLTPEQQKTVLNAAAKLLGGDNAGI' A
#
# COMPACT_ATOMS: atom_id res chain seq x y z
N MET A 1 -3.69 -9.11 -14.52
CA MET A 1 -3.97 -7.66 -14.60
C MET A 1 -2.71 -6.98 -15.12
N PRO A 2 -2.80 -6.10 -16.14
CA PRO A 2 -1.66 -5.35 -16.66
C PRO A 2 -0.94 -4.59 -15.54
N GLU A 3 0.39 -4.53 -15.60
CA GLU A 3 1.24 -3.94 -14.57
C GLU A 3 0.90 -2.45 -14.33
N ASP A 4 0.52 -1.72 -15.38
CA ASP A 4 0.14 -0.31 -15.30
C ASP A 4 -1.17 -0.08 -14.52
N ILE A 5 -2.11 -1.03 -14.61
CA ILE A 5 -3.35 -0.99 -13.84
C ILE A 5 -3.05 -1.23 -12.36
N LYS A 6 -2.13 -2.16 -12.05
CA LYS A 6 -1.67 -2.37 -10.68
C LYS A 6 -0.98 -1.12 -10.10
N LYS A 7 -0.06 -0.50 -10.86
CA LYS A 7 0.67 0.71 -10.43
C LYS A 7 -0.27 1.88 -10.16
N SER A 8 -1.18 2.18 -11.08
CA SER A 8 -2.14 3.29 -10.92
C SER A 8 -3.09 3.11 -9.72
N TYR A 9 -3.58 1.88 -9.50
CA TYR A 9 -4.39 1.55 -8.34
C TYR A 9 -3.63 1.75 -7.03
N VAL A 10 -2.43 1.17 -6.93
CA VAL A 10 -1.57 1.29 -5.73
C VAL A 10 -1.20 2.74 -5.47
N GLN A 11 -0.78 3.49 -6.50
CA GLN A 11 -0.41 4.90 -6.35
C GLN A 11 -1.54 5.75 -5.78
N ARG A 12 -2.79 5.53 -6.23
CA ARG A 12 -3.97 6.25 -5.73
C ARG A 12 -4.14 6.07 -4.22
N TYR A 13 -4.10 4.83 -3.74
CA TYR A 13 -4.34 4.54 -2.32
C TYR A 13 -3.16 4.92 -1.44
N ILE A 14 -1.92 4.83 -1.94
CA ILE A 14 -0.74 5.31 -1.21
C ILE A 14 -0.81 6.83 -1.03
N ARG A 15 -1.19 7.58 -2.06
CA ARG A 15 -1.41 9.03 -1.95
C ARG A 15 -2.51 9.37 -0.94
N GLN A 16 -3.61 8.62 -0.93
CA GLN A 16 -4.69 8.81 0.03
C GLN A 16 -4.23 8.54 1.48
N ALA A 17 -3.45 7.48 1.69
CA ALA A 17 -2.88 7.16 3.00
C ALA A 17 -1.92 8.25 3.51
N GLN A 18 -1.20 8.92 2.61
CA GLN A 18 -0.27 10.01 2.93
C GLN A 18 -0.96 11.36 3.11
N SER A 19 -2.17 11.55 2.57
CA SER A 19 -2.90 12.83 2.64
C SER A 19 -3.79 12.98 3.87
N THR A 20 -3.81 11.99 4.78
CA THR A 20 -4.69 11.97 5.94
C THR A 20 -3.89 11.71 7.23
N ASN A 21 -4.35 12.31 8.33
CA ASN A 21 -3.87 12.02 9.69
C ASN A 21 -4.80 11.05 10.43
N ASP A 22 -5.93 10.67 9.83
CA ASP A 22 -6.87 9.70 10.38
C ASP A 22 -6.32 8.28 10.16
N GLU A 23 -6.04 7.58 11.26
CA GLU A 23 -5.49 6.22 11.21
C GLU A 23 -6.43 5.23 10.53
N ALA A 24 -7.75 5.33 10.71
CA ALA A 24 -8.70 4.42 10.08
C ALA A 24 -8.70 4.61 8.55
N LEU A 25 -8.67 5.86 8.08
CA LEU A 25 -8.57 6.16 6.64
C LEU A 25 -7.23 5.71 6.05
N LYS A 26 -6.14 5.92 6.78
CA LYS A 26 -4.80 5.47 6.39
C LYS A 26 -4.76 3.94 6.28
N ASN A 27 -5.26 3.26 7.30
CA ASN A 27 -5.32 1.80 7.39
C ASN A 27 -6.18 1.20 6.27
N ASN A 28 -7.36 1.76 6.00
CA ASN A 28 -8.21 1.32 4.90
C ASN A 28 -7.51 1.46 3.54
N ALA A 29 -6.84 2.58 3.30
CA ALA A 29 -6.12 2.83 2.05
C ALA A 29 -4.93 1.87 1.89
N LEU A 30 -4.13 1.67 2.94
CA LEU A 30 -3.02 0.72 2.94
C LEU A 30 -3.52 -0.72 2.80
N TYR A 31 -4.66 -1.07 3.38
CA TYR A 31 -5.24 -2.41 3.25
C TYR A 31 -5.58 -2.70 1.79
N ARG A 32 -6.29 -1.78 1.11
CA ARG A 32 -6.63 -1.92 -0.32
C ARG A 32 -5.40 -2.02 -1.21
N ALA A 33 -4.39 -1.18 -0.98
CA ALA A 33 -3.14 -1.25 -1.72
C ALA A 33 -2.42 -2.59 -1.47
N GLY A 34 -2.35 -3.01 -0.22
CA GLY A 34 -1.66 -4.23 0.21
C GLY A 34 -2.30 -5.51 -0.32
N THR A 35 -3.62 -5.62 -0.29
CA THR A 35 -4.34 -6.77 -0.86
C THR A 35 -4.23 -6.80 -2.39
N HIS A 36 -4.22 -5.64 -3.04
CA HIS A 36 -4.07 -5.54 -4.49
C HIS A 36 -2.66 -5.92 -4.97
N MET A 37 -1.65 -5.67 -4.14
CA MET A 37 -0.26 -6.11 -4.34
C MET A 37 0.01 -7.53 -3.82
N GLU A 38 -0.98 -8.19 -3.21
CA GLU A 38 -0.86 -9.53 -2.62
C GLU A 38 0.23 -9.64 -1.52
N VAL A 39 0.52 -8.53 -0.81
CA VAL A 39 1.53 -8.49 0.27
C VAL A 39 0.94 -8.69 1.67
N ILE A 40 -0.38 -8.59 1.79
CA ILE A 40 -1.15 -8.93 2.98
C ILE A 40 -2.39 -9.73 2.55
N PRO A 41 -2.90 -10.61 3.41
CA PRO A 41 -4.09 -11.40 3.10
C PRO A 41 -5.34 -10.51 3.04
N CYS A 42 -6.26 -10.85 2.14
CA CYS A 42 -7.59 -10.24 2.09
C CYS A 42 -8.49 -10.88 3.17
N SER A 43 -8.41 -10.36 4.40
CA SER A 43 -9.13 -10.87 5.58
C SER A 43 -10.40 -10.09 5.94
N GLY A 44 -10.66 -8.98 5.24
CA GLY A 44 -11.72 -8.03 5.59
C GLY A 44 -11.41 -7.14 6.79
N ASN A 45 -10.24 -7.31 7.42
CA ASN A 45 -9.77 -6.49 8.54
C ASN A 45 -8.76 -5.47 8.04
N ASP A 46 -9.15 -4.19 8.03
CA ASP A 46 -8.28 -3.09 7.63
C ASP A 46 -7.44 -2.53 8.77
N ASN A 47 -7.57 -3.01 10.02
CA ASN A 47 -6.71 -2.60 11.14
C ASN A 47 -5.29 -3.18 11.01
N LEU A 48 -4.49 -2.52 10.18
CA LEU A 48 -3.11 -2.89 9.93
C LEU A 48 -2.21 -2.55 11.13
N THR A 49 -1.42 -3.52 11.56
CA THR A 49 -0.33 -3.25 12.50
C THR A 49 0.72 -2.32 11.88
N PRO A 50 1.53 -1.61 12.68
CA PRO A 50 2.62 -0.78 12.15
C PRO A 50 3.58 -1.55 11.22
N GLU A 51 3.82 -2.83 11.50
CA GLU A 51 4.65 -3.72 10.67
C GLU A 51 4.01 -4.02 9.31
N GLN A 52 2.69 -4.26 9.30
CA GLN A 52 1.94 -4.47 8.07
C GLN A 52 1.87 -3.18 7.24
N GLN A 53 1.64 -2.03 7.89
CA GLN A 53 1.69 -0.72 7.21
C GLN A 53 3.05 -0.50 6.54
N LYS A 54 4.15 -0.77 7.24
CA LYS A 54 5.51 -0.66 6.71
C LYS A 54 5.74 -1.62 5.54
N THR A 55 5.26 -2.85 5.65
CA THR A 55 5.36 -3.86 4.58
C THR A 55 4.66 -3.40 3.31
N VAL A 56 3.43 -2.88 3.43
CA VAL A 56 2.67 -2.34 2.30
C VAL A 56 3.38 -1.14 1.68
N LEU A 57 3.85 -0.19 2.49
CA LEU A 57 4.56 1.00 2.00
C LEU A 57 5.85 0.64 1.25
N ASN A 58 6.63 -0.31 1.78
CA ASN A 58 7.85 -0.80 1.13
C ASN A 58 7.55 -1.50 -0.21
N ALA A 59 6.51 -2.33 -0.25
CA ALA A 59 6.08 -3.00 -1.47
C ALA A 59 5.59 -1.99 -2.52
N ALA A 60 4.82 -0.99 -2.11
CA ALA A 60 4.36 0.07 -2.99
C ALA A 60 5.53 0.89 -3.55
N ALA A 61 6.53 1.22 -2.73
CA ALA A 61 7.72 1.93 -3.19
C ALA A 61 8.44 1.15 -4.29
N LYS A 62 8.66 -0.16 -4.10
CA LYS A 62 9.26 -1.03 -5.13
C LYS A 62 8.43 -1.09 -6.41
N LEU A 63 7.10 -1.24 -6.29
CA LEU A 63 6.20 -1.32 -7.44
C LEU A 63 6.15 -0.01 -8.25
N LEU A 64 6.20 1.14 -7.58
CA LEU A 64 6.08 2.46 -8.20
C LEU A 64 7.41 2.98 -8.77
N GLY A 65 8.49 2.19 -8.75
CA GLY A 65 9.81 2.63 -9.20
C GLY A 65 10.49 3.59 -8.23
N GLY A 66 10.10 3.57 -6.95
CA GLY A 66 10.86 4.16 -5.87
C GLY A 66 12.10 3.32 -5.61
N ASP A 67 13.09 3.44 -6.48
CA ASP A 67 14.43 2.94 -6.25
C ASP A 67 15.02 3.63 -5.01
N ASN A 68 14.93 2.97 -3.86
CA ASN A 68 16.12 2.87 -3.03
C ASN A 68 16.90 1.67 -3.54
N ALA A 69 17.58 1.87 -4.69
CA ALA A 69 18.83 1.21 -4.97
C ALA A 69 19.81 1.65 -3.87
N GLY A 70 19.78 0.93 -2.75
CA GLY A 70 20.60 1.18 -1.56
C GLY A 70 21.24 -0.12 -1.12
N ILE A 71 22.12 -0.66 -1.96
CA ILE A 71 23.32 -1.40 -1.57
C ILE A 71 24.48 -0.72 -2.29
#